data_AF-A0A961ICX3-F1
#
_entry.id   AF-A0A961ICX3-F1
#
_cell.length_a   1.000
_cell.length_b   1.000
_cell.length_c   1.000
_cell.angle_alpha   90.00
_cell.angle_beta   90.00
_cell.angle_gamma   90.00
#
_symmetry.space_group_name_H-M   'P 1'
#
loop_
_entity.id
_entity.type
_entity.pdbx_description
1 polymer ?
#
loop_
_entity_poly.entity_id
_entity_poly.type
_entity_poly.pdbx_seq_one_letter_code
_entity_poly.pdbx_strand_id
1 'polypeptide(L)'
;MRLSEQFQNSCLYRCVVTHRRRKPVRNAFEYGIFMFYIDLEEARRYRREAGFWQRLLLNINGPGLFSFQDRDHFRFLNPSVQSEYSDVQPDNDSLPTRRALLDCMQAAGYDFRPGRIRLLTNLRVLGYAFNPVSFYFIEDEHNQPALLLAEVN
;
A
#
# COMPACT_ATOMS: atom_id res chain seq x y z
N MET A 1 -16.27 -0.46 20.84
CA MET A 1 -14.84 -0.34 20.47
C MET A 1 -14.77 0.53 19.21
N ARG A 2 -14.40 1.80 19.32
CA ARG A 2 -14.49 2.78 18.21
C ARG A 2 -13.30 2.61 17.25
N LEU A 3 -13.53 1.97 16.10
CA LEU A 3 -12.55 1.92 14.99
C LEU A 3 -12.24 3.32 14.42
N SER A 4 -13.12 4.30 14.66
CA SER A 4 -13.03 5.65 14.09
C SER A 4 -11.89 6.51 14.65
N GLU A 5 -11.31 6.17 15.79
CA GLU A 5 -10.16 6.93 16.34
C GLU A 5 -8.80 6.43 15.81
N GLN A 6 -8.76 5.23 15.21
CA GLN A 6 -7.52 4.63 14.68
C GLN A 6 -7.28 4.93 13.20
N PHE A 7 -8.34 5.26 12.46
CA PHE A 7 -8.28 5.55 11.02
C PHE A 7 -8.98 6.87 10.72
N GLN A 8 -8.23 7.97 10.67
CA GLN A 8 -8.77 9.27 10.27
C GLN A 8 -8.44 9.62 8.82
N ASN A 9 -7.37 9.01 8.28
CA ASN A 9 -6.86 9.30 6.94
C ASN A 9 -6.95 8.10 6.00
N SER A 10 -7.32 6.93 6.51
CA SER A 10 -7.55 5.71 5.72
C SER A 10 -9.03 5.54 5.37
N CYS A 11 -9.34 5.11 4.14
CA CYS A 11 -10.71 4.87 3.68
C CYS A 11 -10.79 3.77 2.61
N LEU A 12 -12.02 3.39 2.24
CA LEU A 12 -12.28 2.43 1.17
C LEU A 12 -12.86 3.19 -0.03
N TYR A 13 -12.19 3.10 -1.18
CA TYR A 13 -12.73 3.62 -2.42
C TYR A 13 -13.57 2.56 -3.12
N ARG A 14 -14.77 2.93 -3.53
CA ARG A 14 -15.59 2.14 -4.46
C ARG A 14 -15.21 2.56 -5.87
N CYS A 15 -14.68 1.62 -6.64
CA CYS A 15 -14.22 1.84 -8.00
C CYS A 15 -15.02 0.99 -8.97
N VAL A 16 -15.05 1.41 -10.23
CA VAL A 16 -15.62 0.65 -11.33
C VAL A 16 -14.51 0.42 -12.34
N VAL A 17 -14.18 -0.84 -12.62
CA VAL A 17 -13.18 -1.20 -13.61
C VAL A 17 -13.88 -1.62 -14.88
N THR A 18 -13.51 -0.97 -15.98
CA THR A 18 -13.97 -1.31 -17.32
C THR A 18 -12.85 -1.99 -18.08
N HIS A 19 -13.01 -3.28 -18.39
CA HIS A 19 -12.14 -3.99 -19.31
C HIS A 19 -12.70 -3.91 -20.72
N ARG A 20 -11.95 -3.33 -21.67
CA ARG A 20 -12.28 -3.34 -23.11
C ARG A 20 -11.18 -4.04 -23.90
N ARG A 21 -11.44 -5.26 -24.38
CA ARG A 21 -10.54 -5.97 -25.29
C ARG A 21 -10.91 -5.62 -26.74
N ARG A 22 -9.96 -5.09 -27.52
CA ARG A 22 -10.21 -4.59 -28.89
C ARG A 22 -10.09 -5.66 -30.00
N LYS A 23 -9.37 -6.77 -29.78
CA LYS A 23 -9.20 -7.91 -30.71
C LYS A 23 -9.03 -9.22 -29.91
N PRO A 24 -9.44 -10.40 -30.42
CA PRO A 24 -10.14 -10.65 -31.69
C PRO A 24 -11.68 -10.49 -31.63
N VAL A 25 -12.28 -10.56 -30.43
CA VAL A 25 -13.73 -10.30 -30.20
C VAL A 25 -13.86 -9.08 -29.28
N ARG A 26 -14.78 -8.16 -29.60
CA ARG A 26 -15.08 -6.98 -28.77
C ARG A 26 -15.84 -7.43 -27.52
N ASN A 27 -15.11 -7.67 -26.44
CA ASN A 27 -15.67 -7.91 -25.12
C ASN A 27 -15.42 -6.69 -24.25
N ALA A 28 -16.50 -6.13 -23.71
CA ALA A 28 -16.48 -5.07 -22.72
C ALA A 28 -17.21 -5.59 -21.47
N PHE A 29 -16.51 -5.59 -20.34
CA PHE A 29 -17.09 -5.96 -19.04
C PHE A 29 -16.80 -4.84 -18.05
N GLU A 30 -17.80 -4.54 -17.25
CA GLU A 30 -17.73 -3.56 -16.17
C GLU A 30 -18.04 -4.29 -14.87
N TYR A 31 -17.18 -4.11 -13.87
CA TYR A 31 -17.42 -4.65 -12.55
C TYR A 31 -16.94 -3.70 -11.47
N GLY A 32 -17.67 -3.68 -10.36
CA GLY A 32 -17.30 -2.93 -9.18
C GLY A 32 -16.16 -3.62 -8.45
N ILE A 33 -15.16 -2.84 -8.05
CA ILE A 33 -14.15 -3.26 -7.09
C ILE A 33 -14.12 -2.27 -5.93
N PHE A 34 -13.46 -2.66 -4.85
CA PHE A 34 -13.06 -1.73 -3.80
C PHE A 34 -11.53 -1.70 -3.75
N MET A 35 -10.98 -0.52 -3.49
CA MET A 35 -9.56 -0.34 -3.22
C MET A 35 -9.40 0.25 -1.82
N PHE A 36 -8.34 -0.14 -1.13
CA PHE A 36 -8.01 0.39 0.18
C PHE A 36 -7.10 1.59 0.01
N TYR A 37 -7.48 2.72 0.60
CA TYR A 37 -6.63 3.88 0.79
C TYR A 37 -6.12 3.89 2.21
N ILE A 38 -4.84 3.63 2.38
CA ILE A 38 -4.24 3.35 3.67
C ILE A 38 -3.16 4.38 3.91
N ASP A 39 -3.25 5.10 5.03
CA ASP A 39 -2.13 5.88 5.54
C ASP A 39 -1.10 4.92 6.17
N LEU A 40 0.13 4.96 5.68
CA LEU A 40 1.17 4.02 6.13
C LEU A 40 1.53 4.21 7.62
N GLU A 41 1.36 5.41 8.17
CA GLU A 41 1.60 5.68 9.59
C GLU A 41 0.47 5.09 10.46
N GLU A 42 -0.79 5.24 10.02
CA GLU A 42 -1.94 4.61 10.68
C GLU A 42 -1.85 3.08 10.63
N ALA A 43 -1.44 2.52 9.50
CA ALA A 43 -1.18 1.08 9.35
C ALA A 43 -0.11 0.61 10.35
N ARG A 44 1.02 1.32 10.44
CA ARG A 44 2.06 1.00 11.43
C ARG A 44 1.53 1.03 12.86
N ARG A 45 0.77 2.06 13.23
CA ARG A 45 0.15 2.18 14.54
C ARG A 45 -0.83 1.03 14.81
N TYR A 46 -1.70 0.73 13.85
CA TYR A 46 -2.65 -0.37 13.92
C TYR A 46 -1.95 -1.72 14.12
N ARG A 47 -0.82 -1.99 13.45
CA ARG A 47 -0.06 -3.24 13.64
C ARG A 47 0.33 -3.46 15.12
N ARG A 48 0.72 -2.39 15.82
CA ARG A 48 1.13 -2.43 17.24
C ARG A 48 -0.07 -2.57 18.18
N GLU A 49 -1.15 -1.84 17.91
CA GLU A 49 -2.31 -1.71 18.81
C GLU A 49 -3.42 -2.73 18.55
N ALA A 50 -3.45 -3.38 17.37
CA ALA A 50 -4.56 -4.24 16.98
C ALA A 50 -4.68 -5.48 17.88
N GLY A 51 -5.87 -5.63 18.46
CA GLY A 51 -6.25 -6.82 19.22
C GLY A 51 -6.48 -8.04 18.32
N PHE A 52 -6.72 -9.20 18.95
CA PHE A 52 -6.90 -10.48 18.26
C PHE A 52 -7.98 -10.44 17.16
N TRP A 53 -9.18 -9.96 17.48
CA TRP A 53 -10.31 -9.90 16.53
C TRP A 53 -10.06 -8.96 15.36
N GLN A 54 -9.33 -7.86 15.60
CA GLN A 54 -8.95 -6.90 14.57
C GLN A 54 -7.93 -7.53 13.61
N ARG A 55 -6.91 -8.22 14.14
CA ARG A 55 -5.91 -8.96 13.34
C ARG A 55 -6.50 -10.10 12.51
N LEU A 56 -7.59 -10.72 12.96
CA LEU A 56 -8.29 -11.73 12.17
C LEU A 56 -8.93 -11.12 10.90
N LEU A 57 -9.46 -9.90 11.00
CA LEU A 57 -10.09 -9.19 9.87
C LEU A 57 -9.06 -8.49 8.97
N LEU A 58 -8.19 -7.67 9.54
CA LEU A 58 -7.16 -6.92 8.84
C LEU A 58 -5.83 -7.12 9.55
N ASN A 59 -4.86 -7.71 8.85
CA ASN A 59 -3.52 -7.93 9.37
C ASN A 59 -2.46 -7.25 8.50
N ILE A 60 -1.37 -6.83 9.13
CA ILE A 60 -0.24 -6.15 8.50
C ILE A 60 0.98 -7.04 8.68
N ASN A 61 1.53 -7.53 7.57
CA ASN A 61 2.58 -8.54 7.50
C ASN A 61 2.23 -9.85 8.23
N GLY A 62 0.97 -10.27 8.15
CA GLY A 62 0.50 -11.52 8.74
C GLY A 62 -0.74 -12.08 8.04
N PRO A 63 -1.16 -13.30 8.41
CA PRO A 63 -2.38 -13.91 7.88
C PRO A 63 -3.62 -13.21 8.45
N GLY A 64 -4.64 -13.01 7.61
CA GLY A 64 -5.92 -12.41 7.97
C GLY A 64 -6.88 -12.47 6.80
N LEU A 65 -8.16 -12.13 7.03
CA LEU A 65 -9.14 -12.03 5.94
C LEU A 65 -8.66 -11.03 4.88
N PHE A 66 -8.24 -9.86 5.32
CA PHE A 66 -7.47 -8.89 4.55
C PHE A 66 -6.05 -8.87 5.11
N SER A 67 -5.05 -9.00 4.24
CA SER A 67 -3.65 -8.85 4.64
C SER A 67 -2.92 -7.86 3.74
N PHE A 68 -2.34 -6.85 4.38
CA PHE A 68 -1.33 -6.00 3.78
C PHE A 68 0.02 -6.66 4.00
N GLN A 69 0.81 -6.84 2.93
CA GLN A 69 2.16 -7.41 3.05
C GLN A 69 3.12 -6.51 2.30
N ASP A 70 4.12 -5.98 2.98
CA ASP A 70 5.11 -5.08 2.37
C ASP A 70 5.83 -5.75 1.18
N ARG A 71 5.99 -7.08 1.19
CA ARG A 71 6.60 -7.86 0.09
C ARG A 71 5.82 -7.84 -1.24
N ASP A 72 4.57 -7.42 -1.21
CA ASP A 72 3.74 -7.29 -2.42
C ASP A 72 3.95 -5.96 -3.15
N HIS A 73 4.78 -5.10 -2.57
CA HIS A 73 4.97 -3.71 -2.95
C HIS A 73 6.46 -3.42 -3.16
N PHE A 74 6.79 -2.63 -4.17
CA PHE A 74 8.14 -2.25 -4.58
C PHE A 74 9.08 -3.42 -4.93
N ARG A 75 8.55 -4.50 -5.48
CA ARG A 75 9.37 -5.69 -5.83
C ARG A 75 10.41 -5.39 -6.92
N PHE A 76 10.19 -4.36 -7.73
CA PHE A 76 10.90 -4.13 -8.99
C PHE A 76 11.97 -3.05 -8.97
N LEU A 77 12.01 -2.19 -7.96
CA LEU A 77 12.87 -1.00 -8.00
C LEU A 77 14.29 -1.24 -7.47
N ASN A 78 14.57 -2.35 -6.77
CA ASN A 78 15.94 -2.69 -6.39
C ASN A 78 16.16 -4.21 -6.18
N PRO A 79 16.64 -4.95 -7.18
CA PRO A 79 17.10 -6.33 -7.02
C PRO A 79 18.33 -6.46 -6.09
N SER A 80 19.18 -5.42 -6.05
CA SER A 80 20.39 -5.34 -5.22
C SER A 80 20.09 -5.05 -3.74
N VAL A 81 18.97 -4.37 -3.46
CA VAL A 81 18.58 -3.96 -2.11
C VAL A 81 17.59 -4.95 -1.49
N GLN A 82 17.00 -5.84 -2.30
CA GLN A 82 16.20 -6.97 -1.83
C GLN A 82 17.02 -7.91 -0.93
N SER A 83 18.32 -8.06 -1.19
CA SER A 83 19.24 -8.84 -0.34
C SER A 83 19.59 -8.13 0.97
N GLU A 84 19.69 -6.80 0.97
CA GLU A 84 20.00 -6.02 2.18
C GLU A 84 18.78 -5.85 3.09
N TYR A 85 17.56 -5.72 2.55
CA TYR A 85 16.35 -5.57 3.38
C TYR A 85 15.70 -6.88 3.85
N SER A 86 16.13 -8.03 3.32
CA SER A 86 15.67 -9.35 3.80
C SER A 86 16.22 -9.70 5.19
N ASP A 87 17.42 -9.19 5.53
CA ASP A 87 18.13 -9.47 6.77
C ASP A 87 18.15 -8.30 7.77
N VAL A 88 17.66 -7.13 7.38
CA VAL A 88 17.47 -6.01 8.31
C VAL A 88 16.27 -6.34 9.19
N GLN A 89 16.56 -6.72 10.44
CA GLN A 89 15.57 -6.71 11.52
C GLN A 89 14.76 -5.43 11.39
N PRO A 90 13.42 -5.50 11.30
CA PRO A 90 12.60 -4.31 11.21
C PRO A 90 12.95 -3.48 12.43
N ASP A 91 13.65 -2.36 12.21
CA ASP A 91 13.62 -1.27 13.15
C ASP A 91 12.14 -1.08 13.45
N ASN A 92 11.81 -1.12 14.74
CA ASN A 92 10.45 -1.10 15.24
C ASN A 92 9.67 0.14 14.72
N ASP A 93 10.40 1.09 14.12
CA ASP A 93 9.94 2.41 13.72
C ASP A 93 9.68 2.69 12.24
N SER A 94 9.80 1.76 11.28
CA SER A 94 9.26 2.03 9.92
C SER A 94 8.85 0.80 9.13
N LEU A 95 7.82 0.95 8.28
CA LEU A 95 7.43 -0.10 7.33
C LEU A 95 8.46 -0.21 6.19
N PRO A 96 8.89 -1.42 5.78
CA PRO A 96 9.83 -1.61 4.67
C PRO A 96 9.40 -0.92 3.37
N THR A 97 8.10 -0.92 3.04
CA THR A 97 7.58 -0.23 1.87
C THR A 97 7.81 1.29 1.92
N ARG A 98 7.71 1.92 3.09
CA ARG A 98 8.00 3.35 3.24
C ARG A 98 9.47 3.63 2.92
N ARG A 99 10.39 2.83 3.45
CA ARG A 99 11.82 3.01 3.24
C ARG A 99 12.23 2.82 1.78
N ALA A 100 11.77 1.75 1.14
CA ALA A 100 12.01 1.50 -0.29
C ALA A 100 11.51 2.65 -1.18
N LEU A 101 10.39 3.25 -0.82
CA LEU A 101 9.83 4.41 -1.51
C LEU A 101 10.74 5.65 -1.36
N LEU A 102 11.27 5.92 -0.16
CA LEU A 102 12.22 7.02 0.08
C LEU A 102 13.51 6.83 -0.73
N ASP A 103 14.07 5.62 -0.74
CA ASP A 103 15.29 5.31 -1.48
C ASP A 103 15.08 5.52 -3.00
N CYS A 104 13.92 5.09 -3.52
CA CYS A 104 13.55 5.31 -4.92
C CYS A 104 13.40 6.80 -5.25
N MET A 105 12.82 7.60 -4.36
CA MET A 105 12.68 9.04 -4.55
C MET A 105 14.04 9.73 -4.60
N GLN A 106 14.94 9.37 -3.68
CA GLN A 106 16.30 9.89 -3.65
C GLN A 106 17.07 9.52 -4.92
N ALA A 107 16.98 8.28 -5.38
CA ALA A 107 17.60 7.83 -6.62
C ALA A 107 17.05 8.56 -7.86
N ALA A 108 15.77 8.95 -7.83
CA ALA A 108 15.14 9.75 -8.88
C ALA A 108 15.44 11.26 -8.79
N GLY A 109 16.17 11.71 -7.76
CA GLY A 109 16.58 13.11 -7.60
C GLY A 109 15.55 14.02 -6.93
N TYR A 110 14.57 13.46 -6.22
CA TYR A 110 13.62 14.23 -5.42
C TYR A 110 14.17 14.47 -4.01
N ASP A 111 14.52 15.73 -3.70
CA ASP A 111 15.06 16.14 -2.40
C ASP A 111 14.03 16.94 -1.59
N PHE A 112 12.99 16.26 -1.12
CA PHE A 112 12.05 16.82 -0.17
C PHE A 112 11.74 15.84 0.94
N ARG A 113 11.45 16.36 2.13
CA ARG A 113 11.03 15.54 3.28
C ARG A 113 9.56 15.17 3.11
N PRO A 114 9.24 13.87 2.96
CA PRO A 114 7.86 13.46 2.83
C PRO A 114 7.20 13.49 4.21
N GLY A 115 6.10 14.24 4.30
CA GLY A 115 5.24 14.25 5.47
C GLY A 115 4.47 12.95 5.56
N ARG A 116 3.39 12.85 4.76
CA ARG A 116 2.47 11.72 4.78
C ARG A 116 2.58 10.90 3.50
N ILE A 117 2.46 9.59 3.63
CA ILE A 117 2.46 8.65 2.51
C ILE A 117 1.21 7.80 2.62
N ARG A 118 0.36 7.89 1.59
CA ARG A 118 -0.88 7.13 1.50
C ARG A 118 -0.85 6.21 0.30
N LEU A 119 -1.32 5.00 0.51
CA LEU A 119 -1.29 3.93 -0.46
C LEU A 119 -2.71 3.56 -0.87
N LEU A 120 -3.02 3.69 -2.16
CA LEU A 120 -4.22 3.16 -2.77
C LEU A 120 -3.89 1.82 -3.43
N THR A 121 -4.40 0.72 -2.87
CA THR A 121 -4.06 -0.63 -3.32
C THR A 121 -5.17 -1.64 -3.04
N ASN A 122 -5.11 -2.82 -3.67
CA ASN A 122 -5.86 -3.98 -3.22
C ASN A 122 -5.03 -4.81 -2.25
N LEU A 123 -5.63 -5.11 -1.10
CA LEU A 123 -5.04 -6.04 -0.13
C LEU A 123 -5.26 -7.49 -0.55
N ARG A 124 -4.43 -8.39 -0.01
CA ARG A 124 -4.66 -9.82 -0.16
C ARG A 124 -5.94 -10.22 0.55
N VAL A 125 -6.78 -10.98 -0.12
CA VAL A 125 -8.00 -11.56 0.47
C VAL A 125 -7.77 -13.05 0.67
N LEU A 126 -7.82 -13.51 1.93
CA LEU A 126 -7.53 -14.91 2.31
C LEU A 126 -6.21 -15.43 1.72
N GLY A 127 -5.18 -14.58 1.70
CA GLY A 127 -3.85 -14.89 1.15
C GLY A 127 -3.70 -14.75 -0.36
N TYR A 128 -4.79 -14.58 -1.12
CA TYR A 128 -4.75 -14.35 -2.56
C TYR A 128 -4.50 -12.87 -2.88
N ALA A 129 -3.46 -12.59 -3.69
CA ALA A 129 -3.11 -11.25 -4.14
C ALA A 129 -3.72 -11.00 -5.53
N PHE A 130 -4.71 -10.11 -5.61
CA PHE A 130 -5.22 -9.57 -6.87
C PHE A 130 -5.07 -8.06 -6.88
N ASN A 131 -3.82 -7.62 -7.05
CA ASN A 131 -3.45 -6.22 -6.99
C ASN A 131 -2.85 -5.75 -8.32
N PRO A 132 -3.67 -5.23 -9.25
CA PRO A 132 -3.18 -4.87 -10.59
C PRO A 132 -2.31 -3.61 -10.60
N VAL A 133 -2.51 -2.70 -9.64
CA VAL A 133 -1.78 -1.43 -9.55
C VAL A 133 -1.83 -0.90 -8.11
N SER A 134 -0.71 -0.35 -7.66
CA SER A 134 -0.60 0.34 -6.37
C SER A 134 -0.23 1.81 -6.62
N PHE A 135 -0.98 2.74 -6.04
CA PHE A 135 -0.68 4.18 -6.15
C PHE A 135 -0.23 4.73 -4.80
N TYR A 136 0.93 5.36 -4.78
CA TYR A 136 1.51 6.02 -3.61
C TYR A 136 1.37 7.53 -3.77
N PHE A 137 0.56 8.12 -2.90
CA PHE A 137 0.38 9.56 -2.77
C PHE A 137 1.30 10.05 -1.67
N ILE A 138 2.25 10.91 -2.04
CA ILE A 138 3.28 11.43 -1.15
C ILE A 138 3.03 12.92 -0.99
N GLU A 139 2.84 13.34 0.25
CA GLU A 139 2.65 14.73 0.63
C GLU A 139 3.94 15.29 1.25
N ASP A 140 4.13 16.60 1.11
CA ASP A 140 5.19 17.32 1.80
C ASP A 140 4.85 17.59 3.28
N GLU A 141 5.75 18.28 3.99
CA GLU A 141 5.54 18.68 5.40
C GLU A 141 4.35 19.66 5.58
N HIS A 142 3.89 20.31 4.51
CA HIS A 142 2.76 21.23 4.50
C HIS A 142 1.43 20.56 4.09
N ASN A 143 1.39 19.22 4.04
CA ASN A 143 0.27 18.42 3.54
C ASN A 143 -0.16 18.77 2.09
N GLN A 144 0.77 19.25 1.27
CA GLN A 144 0.53 19.47 -0.15
C GLN A 144 0.95 18.23 -0.95
N PRO A 145 0.22 17.89 -2.04
CA PRO A 145 0.59 16.77 -2.89
C PRO A 145 1.91 17.06 -3.60
N ALA A 146 2.95 16.29 -3.28
CA ALA A 146 4.29 16.49 -3.82
C ALA A 146 4.62 15.50 -4.93
N LEU A 147 4.25 14.22 -4.75
CA LEU A 147 4.57 13.16 -5.71
C LEU A 147 3.47 12.09 -5.74
N LEU A 148 3.21 11.57 -6.94
CA LEU A 148 2.40 10.38 -7.17
C LEU A 148 3.29 9.32 -7.84
N LEU A 149 3.40 8.16 -7.21
CA LEU A 149 4.11 7.02 -7.79
C LEU A 149 3.12 5.87 -8.04
N ALA A 150 3.15 5.32 -9.25
CA ALA A 150 2.31 4.20 -9.64
C ALA A 150 3.19 2.97 -9.87
N GLU A 151 2.94 1.91 -9.09
CA GLU A 151 3.53 0.59 -9.29
C GLU A 151 2.52 -0.30 -10.02
N VAL A 152 2.95 -0.91 -11.12
CA VAL A 152 2.16 -1.88 -11.89
C VAL A 152 2.73 -3.27 -11.63
N ASN A 153 1.90 -4.20 -11.16
CA ASN A 153 2.27 -5.55 -10.72
C ASN A 153 2.08 -6.63 -11.80
#